data_AF-B7FFM0-F1
#
_entry.id   AF-B7FFM0-F1
#
_cell.length_a   1.000
_cell.length_b   1.000
_cell.length_c   1.000
_cell.angle_alpha   90.00
_cell.angle_beta   90.00
_cell.angle_gamma   90.00
#
_symmetry.space_group_name_H-M   'P 1'
#
loop_
_entity.id
_entity.type
_entity.pdbx_description
1 polymer ?
#
loop_
_entity_poly.entity_id
_entity_poly.type
_entity_poly.pdbx_seq_one_letter_code
_entity_poly.pdbx_strand_id
1 'polypeptide(L)' 'LEAAAKVGIEGAEEFLKNPNNGLKEVEEELKTYSRNITGVPYYVINGSQKLSGGQPPEVFLRAFQAATS' A
#
# COMPACT_ATOMS: atom_id res chain seq x y z
N LEU A 1 14.85 12.00 4.34
CA LEU A 1 14.87 13.14 3.40
C LEU A 1 15.40 12.75 2.03
N GLU A 2 16.56 12.07 1.95
CA GLU A 2 17.15 11.60 0.69
C GLU A 2 16.17 10.84 -0.23
N ALA A 3 15.39 9.89 0.32
CA ALA A 3 14.42 9.12 -0.46
C ALA A 3 13.36 10.01 -1.14
N ALA A 4 12.84 11.02 -0.44
CA ALA A 4 11.87 11.97 -0.98
C ALA A 4 12.50 12.85 -2.07
N ALA A 5 13.71 13.37 -1.83
CA ALA A 5 14.45 14.16 -2.80
C ALA A 5 14.75 13.37 -4.09
N LYS A 6 15.13 12.09 -3.96
CA LYS A 6 15.42 11.20 -5.10
C LYS A 6 14.22 11.00 -6.04
N VAL A 7 13.01 11.11 -5.52
CA VAL A 7 11.77 11.02 -6.30
C VAL A 7 11.13 12.39 -6.59
N GLY A 8 11.84 13.50 -6.31
CA GLY A 8 11.40 14.85 -6.61
C GLY A 8 10.30 15.41 -5.69
N ILE A 9 10.14 14.85 -4.48
CA ILE A 9 9.17 15.35 -3.49
C ILE A 9 9.81 16.47 -2.66
N GLU A 10 9.19 17.64 -2.71
CA GLU A 10 9.49 18.81 -1.87
C GLU A 10 8.66 18.79 -0.57
N GLY A 11 9.07 19.53 0.46
CA GLY A 11 8.29 19.68 1.71
C GLY A 11 8.38 18.51 2.70
N ALA A 12 9.14 17.45 2.37
CA ALA A 12 9.25 16.27 3.23
C ALA A 12 9.95 16.56 4.57
N GLU A 13 10.87 17.53 4.61
CA GLU A 13 11.53 17.92 5.87
C GLU A 13 10.54 18.61 6.82
N GLU A 14 9.79 19.58 6.32
CA GLU A 14 8.75 20.29 7.06
C GLU A 14 7.66 19.34 7.53
N PHE A 15 7.25 18.40 6.67
CA PHE A 15 6.25 17.40 7.02
C PHE A 15 6.73 16.51 8.17
N LEU A 16 7.97 16.03 8.13
CA LEU A 16 8.52 15.12 9.15
C LEU A 16 8.90 15.81 10.47
N LYS A 17 8.99 17.15 10.52
CA LYS A 17 9.26 17.90 11.76
C LYS A 17 8.15 17.72 12.80
N ASN A 18 6.90 17.55 12.37
CA ASN A 18 5.81 17.17 13.25
C ASN A 18 5.61 15.65 13.20
N PRO A 19 5.88 14.90 14.29
CA PRO A 19 5.74 13.44 14.29
C PRO A 19 4.29 12.96 14.10
N ASN A 20 3.29 13.84 14.28
CA ASN A 20 1.87 13.51 14.11
C ASN A 20 1.37 13.73 12.68
N ASN A 21 2.16 14.32 11.78
CA ASN A 21 1.75 14.49 10.39
C ASN A 21 1.62 13.12 9.72
N GLY A 22 0.47 12.85 9.11
CA GLY A 22 0.17 11.56 8.46
C GLY A 22 -0.23 10.44 9.42
N LEU A 23 -0.16 10.64 10.74
CA LEU A 23 -0.42 9.58 11.73
C LEU A 23 -1.88 9.10 11.66
N LYS A 24 -2.82 10.04 11.58
CA LYS A 24 -4.25 9.71 11.53
C LYS A 24 -4.58 8.85 10.32
N GLU A 25 -4.06 9.23 9.14
CA GLU A 25 -4.28 8.51 7.90
C GLU A 25 -3.70 7.09 7.99
N VAL A 26 -2.48 6.94 8.53
CA VAL A 26 -1.85 5.62 8.73
C VAL A 26 -2.67 4.75 9.69
N GLU A 27 -3.15 5.30 10.81
CA GLU A 27 -3.97 4.55 11.77
C GLU A 27 -5.34 4.14 11.19
N GLU A 28 -5.97 5.02 10.41
CA GLU A 28 -7.25 4.74 9.74
C GLU A 28 -7.09 3.64 8.67
N GLU A 29 -6.02 3.67 7.88
CA GLU A 29 -5.71 2.61 6.90
C GLU A 29 -5.41 1.27 7.60
N LEU A 30 -4.58 1.28 8.64
CA LEU A 30 -4.29 0.08 9.42
C LEU A 30 -5.58 -0.52 10.00
N LYS A 31 -6.43 0.30 10.61
CA LYS A 31 -7.71 -0.18 11.18
C LYS A 31 -8.63 -0.78 10.12
N THR A 32 -8.64 -0.19 8.93
CA THR A 32 -9.51 -0.59 7.82
C THR A 32 -9.05 -1.90 7.18
N TYR A 33 -7.75 -2.03 6.89
CA TYR A 33 -7.24 -3.12 6.06
C TYR A 33 -6.54 -4.25 6.82
N SER A 34 -5.92 -3.99 7.98
CA SER A 34 -5.01 -4.96 8.61
C SER A 34 -5.68 -6.12 9.35
N ARG A 35 -6.97 -6.00 9.71
CA ARG A 35 -7.66 -6.95 10.61
C ARG A 35 -7.57 -8.43 10.20
N ASN A 36 -7.47 -8.72 8.91
CA ASN A 36 -7.39 -10.09 8.38
C ASN A 36 -6.14 -10.34 7.53
N ILE A 37 -5.18 -9.41 7.54
CA ILE A 37 -3.92 -9.53 6.79
C ILE A 37 -2.85 -9.99 7.77
N THR A 38 -2.36 -11.21 7.58
CA THR A 38 -1.33 -11.81 8.45
C THR A 38 0.09 -11.60 7.94
N GLY A 39 0.25 -11.04 6.74
CA GLY A 39 1.55 -10.79 6.12
C GLY A 39 1.46 -9.88 4.91
N VAL A 40 2.57 -9.22 4.59
CA VAL A 40 2.70 -8.29 3.47
C VAL A 40 3.82 -8.75 2.50
N PRO A 41 3.74 -8.41 1.19
CA PRO A 41 2.69 -7.61 0.55
C PRO A 41 1.36 -8.38 0.42
N TYR A 42 0.25 -7.65 0.49
CA TYR A 42 -1.11 -8.19 0.30
C TYR A 42 -1.85 -7.30 -0.70
N TYR A 43 -2.50 -7.92 -1.67
CA TYR A 43 -3.14 -7.22 -2.78
C TYR A 43 -4.63 -7.53 -2.82
N VAL A 44 -5.43 -6.48 -3.01
CA VAL A 44 -6.86 -6.58 -3.31
C VAL A 44 -7.10 -5.93 -4.67
N ILE A 45 -7.38 -6.73 -5.68
CA ILE A 45 -7.56 -6.28 -7.06
C ILE A 45 -9.06 -6.19 -7.34
N ASN A 46 -9.52 -4.99 -7.70
CA ASN A 46 -10.92 -4.62 -7.92
C ASN A 46 -11.89 -5.11 -6.81
N GLY A 47 -11.46 -5.05 -5.55
CA GLY A 47 -12.25 -5.45 -4.39
C GLY A 47 -12.51 -6.97 -4.21
N SER A 48 -12.21 -7.80 -5.22
CA SER A 48 -12.60 -9.22 -5.24
C SER A 48 -11.42 -10.18 -5.15
N GLN A 49 -10.38 -9.97 -5.96
CA GLN A 49 -9.24 -10.90 -6.03
C GLN A 49 -8.24 -10.56 -4.94
N LYS A 50 -7.89 -11.55 -4.12
CA LYS A 50 -6.99 -11.40 -2.97
C LYS A 50 -5.74 -12.23 -3.18
N LEU A 51 -4.56 -11.59 -3.14
CA LEU A 51 -3.27 -12.26 -3.26
C LEU A 51 -2.38 -11.90 -2.07
N SER A 52 -1.66 -12.89 -1.53
CA SER A 52 -0.72 -12.70 -0.42
C SER A 52 0.70 -13.07 -0.86
N GLY A 53 1.67 -12.26 -0.47
CA GLY A 53 3.08 -12.41 -0.81
C GLY A 53 3.44 -11.93 -2.22
N GLY A 54 4.75 -11.93 -2.50
CA GLY A 54 5.29 -11.64 -3.83
C GLY A 54 5.06 -12.81 -4.80
N GLN A 55 3.81 -12.97 -5.26
CA GLN A 55 3.44 -14.04 -6.18
C GLN A 55 4.12 -13.89 -7.56
N PRO A 56 4.24 -14.98 -8.33
CA PRO A 56 4.71 -14.89 -9.72
C PRO A 56 3.81 -13.99 -10.59
N PRO A 57 4.36 -13.29 -11.61
CA PRO A 57 3.59 -12.40 -12.47
C PRO A 57 2.36 -13.04 -13.13
N GLU A 58 2.41 -14.34 -13.45
CA GLU A 58 1.32 -15.09 -14.08
C GLU A 58 0.10 -15.23 -13.16
N VAL A 59 0.30 -15.16 -11.84
CA VAL A 59 -0.79 -15.12 -10.86
C VAL A 59 -1.50 -13.77 -10.93
N PHE A 60 -0.73 -12.67 -11.01
CA PHE A 60 -1.29 -11.33 -11.16
C PHE A 60 -2.04 -11.14 -12.48
N LEU A 61 -1.49 -11.62 -13.61
CA LEU A 61 -2.17 -11.56 -14.90
C LEU A 61 -3.56 -12.22 -14.87
N ARG A 62 -3.66 -13.41 -14.27
CA ARG A 62 -4.94 -14.11 -14.10
C ARG A 62 -5.89 -13.36 -13.17
N ALA A 63 -5.37 -12.80 -12.08
CA ALA A 63 -6.17 -12.00 -11.15
C ALA A 63 -6.72 -10.73 -11.82
N PHE A 64 -5.93 -10.04 -12.65
CA PHE A 64 -6.40 -8.88 -13.41
C PHE A 64 -7.52 -9.26 -14.39
N GLN A 65 -7.34 -10.33 -15.16
CA GLN A 65 -8.37 -10.83 -16.09
C GLN A 65 -9.68 -11.17 -15.38
N ALA A 66 -9.60 -11.90 -14.25
CA ALA A 66 -10.76 -12.28 -13.46
C ALA A 66 -11.46 -11.08 -12.81
N ALA A 67 -10.69 -10.06 -12.42
CA ALA A 67 -11.21 -8.85 -11.78
C ALA A 67 -11.94 -7.90 -12.74
N THR A 68 -11.74 -8.04 -14.06
CA THR A 68 -12.35 -7.20 -15.11
C THR A 68 -13.34 -7.95 -15.99
N SER A 69 -13.67 -9.20 -15.65
CA SER A 69 -14.67 -10.03 -16.34
C SER A 69 -16.06 -9.82 -15.78
#